data_AF-A0A813G1F2-F1
#
_entry.id   AF-A0A813G1F2-F1
#
_cell.length_a   1.000
_cell.length_b   1.000
_cell.length_c   1.000
_cell.angle_alpha   90.00
_cell.angle_beta   90.00
_cell.angle_gamma   90.00
#
_symmetry.space_group_name_H-M   'P 1'
#
loop_
_entity.id
_entity.type
_entity.pdbx_description
1 polymer ?
#
loop_
_entity_poly.entity_id
_entity_poly.type
_entity_poly.pdbx_seq_one_letter_code
_entity_poly.pdbx_strand_id
1 'polypeptide(L)'
;WLATPDVPTVLALVTVGVTLLVTARWLRRTPTPESDYTNRDFLDHSDLVDPKVRCDHLSFNAHLHNRFEGQRFVEVRGEEGCHVAFSYATCKEVMNDHSSFSSNPFPDNRLVALNTMTKADHSRVLRHIHSYYMQ
;
A
#
# COMPACT_ATOMS: atom_id res chain seq x y z
N TRP A 1 -24.62 -13.40 -47.61
CA TRP A 1 -23.22 -13.57 -48.03
C TRP A 1 -22.37 -12.62 -47.19
N LEU A 2 -21.78 -13.13 -46.11
CA LEU A 2 -20.88 -12.34 -45.27
C LEU A 2 -19.53 -12.28 -45.98
N ALA A 3 -19.07 -11.07 -46.30
CA ALA A 3 -17.78 -10.84 -46.93
C ALA A 3 -16.68 -11.34 -45.98
N THR A 4 -15.89 -12.32 -46.46
CA THR A 4 -14.69 -12.75 -45.76
C THR A 4 -13.67 -11.60 -45.82
N PRO A 5 -13.14 -11.14 -44.68
CA PRO A 5 -12.21 -10.02 -44.68
C PRO A 5 -10.93 -10.41 -45.43
N ASP A 6 -10.48 -9.52 -46.32
CA ASP A 6 -9.24 -9.71 -47.05
C ASP A 6 -8.05 -9.82 -46.09
N VAL A 7 -7.16 -10.78 -46.35
CA VAL A 7 -5.94 -11.07 -45.57
C VAL A 7 -5.16 -9.83 -45.11
N PRO A 8 -4.93 -8.77 -45.93
CA PRO A 8 -4.23 -7.57 -45.48
C PRO A 8 -4.96 -6.82 -44.34
N THR A 9 -6.29 -6.83 -44.33
CA THR A 9 -7.12 -6.15 -43.32
C THR A 9 -7.01 -6.87 -41.97
N VAL A 10 -6.99 -8.20 -41.99
CA VAL A 10 -6.79 -9.02 -40.78
C VAL A 10 -5.38 -8.80 -40.22
N LEU A 11 -4.36 -8.73 -41.09
CA LEU A 11 -2.98 -8.51 -40.68
C LEU A 11 -2.78 -7.15 -40.02
N ALA A 12 -3.40 -6.09 -40.57
CA ALA A 12 -3.34 -4.73 -40.03
C ALA A 12 -4.01 -4.61 -38.66
N LEU A 13 -5.14 -5.29 -38.44
CA LEU A 13 -5.82 -5.28 -37.15
C LEU A 13 -5.02 -6.02 -36.07
N VAL A 14 -4.36 -7.13 -36.43
CA VAL A 14 -3.50 -7.88 -35.51
C VAL A 14 -2.28 -7.06 -35.11
N THR A 15 -1.62 -6.37 -36.04
CA THR A 15 -0.44 -5.55 -35.72
C THR A 15 -0.79 -4.37 -34.83
N VAL A 16 -1.91 -3.69 -35.06
CA VAL A 16 -2.41 -2.60 -34.20
C VAL A 16 -2.77 -3.11 -32.80
N GLY A 17 -3.46 -4.26 -32.71
CA GLY A 17 -3.79 -4.88 -31.43
C GLY A 17 -2.55 -5.27 -30.61
N VAL A 18 -1.53 -5.84 -31.26
CA VAL A 18 -0.27 -6.20 -30.61
C VAL A 18 0.52 -4.95 -30.17
N THR A 19 0.58 -3.91 -31.00
CA THR A 19 1.28 -2.67 -30.61
C THR A 19 0.59 -1.99 -29.43
N LEU A 20 -0.74 -1.91 -29.41
CA LEU A 20 -1.50 -1.37 -28.28
C LEU A 20 -1.28 -2.17 -26.98
N LEU A 21 -1.24 -3.50 -27.07
CA LEU A 21 -0.95 -4.37 -25.93
C LEU A 21 0.49 -4.18 -25.40
N VAL A 22 1.47 -4.06 -26.30
CA VAL A 22 2.87 -3.83 -25.93
C VAL A 22 3.04 -2.45 -25.30
N THR A 23 2.44 -1.39 -25.87
CA THR A 23 2.50 -0.03 -25.30
C THR A 23 1.78 0.02 -23.95
N ALA A 24 0.62 -0.60 -23.80
CA ALA A 24 -0.08 -0.64 -22.51
C ALA A 24 0.73 -1.38 -21.44
N ARG A 25 1.43 -2.45 -21.82
CA ARG A 25 2.30 -3.22 -20.92
C ARG A 25 3.59 -2.46 -20.56
N TRP A 26 4.08 -1.60 -21.46
CA TRP A 26 5.21 -0.70 -21.21
C TRP A 26 4.82 0.51 -20.35
N LEU A 27 3.64 1.10 -20.56
CA LEU A 27 3.12 2.19 -19.73
C LEU A 27 2.86 1.72 -18.28
N ARG A 28 2.46 0.46 -18.06
CA ARG A 28 2.39 -0.13 -16.71
C ARG A 28 3.76 -0.37 -16.05
N ARG A 29 4.86 -0.20 -16.78
CA ARG A 29 6.23 -0.36 -16.30
C ARG A 29 6.95 0.97 -16.07
N THR A 30 6.26 2.11 -16.12
CA THR A 30 6.87 3.35 -15.65
C THR A 30 7.29 3.13 -14.20
N PRO A 31 8.60 3.17 -13.89
CA PRO A 31 9.06 3.01 -12.53
C PRO A 31 8.42 4.10 -11.70
N THR A 32 7.66 3.72 -10.68
CA THR A 32 7.25 4.66 -9.64
C THR A 32 8.53 5.32 -9.12
N PRO A 33 8.52 6.66 -8.92
CA PRO A 33 9.64 7.34 -8.32
C PRO A 33 9.99 6.62 -7.03
N GLU A 34 11.26 6.22 -6.92
CA GLU A 34 11.74 5.40 -5.82
C GLU A 34 11.52 6.16 -4.50
N SER A 35 10.81 5.54 -3.57
CA SER A 35 10.62 6.08 -2.22
C SER A 35 11.99 6.17 -1.54
N ASP A 36 12.53 7.39 -1.46
CA ASP A 36 13.71 7.67 -0.65
C ASP A 36 13.26 8.26 0.70
N TYR A 37 12.78 7.37 1.57
CA TYR A 37 12.40 7.73 2.94
C TYR A 37 13.61 8.07 3.82
N THR A 38 14.83 7.68 3.42
CA THR A 38 16.02 7.79 4.27
C THR A 38 16.48 9.23 4.52
N ASN A 39 16.19 10.12 3.58
CA ASN A 39 16.63 11.52 3.59
C ASN A 39 15.56 12.51 4.10
N ARG A 40 14.43 12.02 4.60
CA ARG A 40 13.29 12.86 5.01
C ARG A 40 13.09 12.87 6.53
N ASP A 41 12.47 13.94 7.01
CA ASP A 41 12.15 14.16 8.43
C ASP A 41 10.70 13.78 8.78
N PHE A 42 10.04 13.14 7.84
CA PHE A 42 8.65 12.73 7.95
C PHE A 42 8.45 11.40 7.23
N LEU A 43 7.40 10.69 7.62
CA LEU A 43 6.98 9.46 6.98
C LEU A 43 5.86 9.78 6.00
N ASP A 44 6.00 9.36 4.75
CA ASP A 44 4.95 9.55 3.74
C ASP A 44 4.13 8.27 3.57
N HIS A 45 2.83 8.42 3.30
CA HIS A 45 1.95 7.29 3.00
C HIS A 45 2.48 6.47 1.82
N SER A 46 3.12 7.10 0.83
CA SER A 46 3.73 6.41 -0.30
C SER A 46 4.75 5.35 0.14
N ASP A 47 5.48 5.60 1.24
CA ASP A 47 6.54 4.73 1.74
C ASP A 47 5.97 3.47 2.40
N LEU A 48 4.79 3.60 3.02
CA LEU A 48 4.09 2.50 3.68
C LEU A 48 3.50 1.49 2.69
N VAL A 49 3.10 1.98 1.52
CA VAL A 49 2.49 1.16 0.46
C VAL A 49 3.50 0.67 -0.57
N ASP A 50 4.71 1.24 -0.61
CA ASP A 50 5.76 0.85 -1.57
C ASP A 50 6.17 -0.62 -1.37
N PRO A 51 5.96 -1.50 -2.37
CA PRO A 51 6.36 -2.90 -2.30
C PRO A 51 7.84 -3.10 -1.98
N LYS A 52 8.73 -2.23 -2.47
CA LYS A 52 10.18 -2.33 -2.21
C LYS A 52 10.48 -2.12 -0.73
N VAL A 53 9.91 -1.08 -0.13
CA VAL A 53 10.05 -0.77 1.30
C VAL A 53 9.49 -1.91 2.14
N ARG A 54 8.34 -2.48 1.74
CA ARG A 54 7.73 -3.63 2.44
C ARG A 54 8.56 -4.90 2.31
N CYS A 55 9.23 -5.12 1.18
CA CYS A 55 10.18 -6.22 1.01
C CYS A 55 11.38 -6.06 1.95
N ASP A 56 11.89 -4.85 2.14
CA ASP A 56 13.00 -4.54 3.06
C ASP A 56 12.54 -3.87 4.37
N HIS A 57 11.51 -4.46 4.98
CA HIS A 57 10.91 -3.95 6.22
C HIS A 57 11.89 -3.85 7.40
N LEU A 58 12.99 -4.62 7.42
CA LEU A 58 13.99 -4.57 8.48
C LEU A 58 14.76 -3.24 8.44
N SER A 59 15.26 -2.85 7.26
CA SER A 59 15.96 -1.57 7.09
C SER A 59 15.02 -0.40 7.35
N PHE A 60 13.77 -0.50 6.88
CA PHE A 60 12.74 0.50 7.15
C PHE A 60 12.44 0.65 8.65
N ASN A 61 12.23 -0.46 9.37
CA ASN A 61 12.00 -0.42 10.81
C ASN A 61 13.21 0.13 11.58
N ALA A 62 14.43 -0.26 11.20
CA ALA A 62 15.65 0.28 11.79
C ALA A 62 15.75 1.81 11.58
N HIS A 63 15.39 2.28 10.39
CA HIS A 63 15.30 3.72 10.11
C HIS A 63 14.27 4.41 11.02
N LEU A 64 13.06 3.85 11.18
CA LEU A 64 12.05 4.44 12.07
C LEU A 64 12.57 4.56 13.51
N HIS A 65 13.23 3.53 14.02
CA HIS A 65 13.80 3.52 15.36
C HIS A 65 14.92 4.54 15.56
N ASN A 66 15.77 4.72 14.56
CA ASN A 66 16.88 5.66 14.64
C ASN A 66 16.42 7.11 14.42
N ARG A 67 15.54 7.35 13.45
CA ARG A 67 15.15 8.70 13.03
C ARG A 67 14.15 9.33 13.97
N PHE A 68 13.18 8.55 14.46
CA PHE A 68 12.11 9.02 15.32
C PHE A 68 12.30 8.53 16.77
N GLU A 69 13.55 8.40 17.20
CA GLU A 69 13.89 7.97 18.56
C GLU A 69 13.16 8.83 19.60
N GLY A 70 12.59 8.18 20.62
CA GLY A 70 11.82 8.82 21.68
C GLY A 70 10.37 9.14 21.34
N GLN A 71 9.97 9.03 20.07
CA GLN A 71 8.56 9.17 19.68
C GLN A 71 7.82 7.84 19.86
N ARG A 72 6.58 7.89 20.36
CA ARG A 72 5.71 6.71 20.47
C ARG A 72 4.95 6.44 19.17
N PHE A 73 4.54 7.51 18.50
CA PHE A 73 3.80 7.50 17.25
C PHE A 73 4.41 8.51 16.28
N VAL A 74 4.45 8.17 15.00
CA VAL A 74 4.86 9.06 13.91
C VAL A 74 3.66 9.31 13.02
N GLU A 75 3.34 10.57 12.78
CA GLU A 75 2.27 10.96 11.85
C GLU A 75 2.67 10.66 10.40
N VAL A 76 1.73 10.11 9.63
CA VAL A 76 1.93 9.78 8.22
C VAL A 76 1.41 10.91 7.34
N ARG A 77 2.28 11.54 6.56
CA ARG A 77 1.87 12.55 5.58
C ARG A 77 1.18 11.89 4.39
N GLY A 78 0.14 12.56 3.88
CA GLY A 78 -0.66 12.06 2.76
C GLY A 78 -1.87 11.22 3.18
N GLU A 79 -2.03 10.90 4.47
CA GLU A 79 -3.20 10.21 5.00
C GLU A 79 -3.60 10.82 6.36
N GLU A 80 -4.68 11.62 6.38
CA GLU A 80 -5.10 12.35 7.56
C GLU A 80 -5.50 11.40 8.70
N GLY A 81 -4.98 11.65 9.90
CA GLY A 81 -5.25 10.84 11.09
C GLY A 81 -4.47 9.52 11.15
N CYS A 82 -3.64 9.21 10.16
CA CYS A 82 -2.82 7.99 10.14
C CYS A 82 -1.53 8.17 10.96
N HIS A 83 -1.28 7.23 11.87
CA HIS A 83 -0.12 7.24 12.76
C HIS A 83 0.51 5.85 12.81
N VAL A 84 1.84 5.80 12.81
CA VAL A 84 2.61 4.57 12.91
C VAL A 84 3.20 4.43 14.30
N ALA A 85 2.85 3.34 14.98
CA ALA A 85 3.56 2.83 16.13
C ALA A 85 4.61 1.81 15.66
N PHE A 86 5.87 2.01 16.04
CA PHE A 86 6.98 1.17 15.59
C PHE A 86 7.72 0.46 16.74
N SER A 87 7.67 1.01 17.97
CA SER A 87 8.31 0.36 19.13
C SER A 87 7.47 -0.77 19.71
N TYR A 88 8.12 -1.87 20.07
CA TYR A 88 7.46 -3.03 20.67
C TYR A 88 6.61 -2.67 21.90
N ALA A 89 7.15 -1.84 22.80
CA ALA A 89 6.45 -1.39 24.00
C ALA A 89 5.15 -0.64 23.66
N THR A 90 5.20 0.31 22.73
CA THR A 90 4.02 1.07 22.31
C THR A 90 3.01 0.18 21.61
N CYS A 91 3.46 -0.69 20.70
CA CYS A 91 2.57 -1.65 20.03
C CYS A 91 1.85 -2.54 21.05
N LYS A 92 2.56 -3.05 22.06
CA LYS A 92 1.98 -3.89 23.11
C LYS A 92 0.95 -3.14 23.95
N GLU A 93 1.20 -1.88 24.30
CA GLU A 93 0.25 -1.05 25.06
C GLU A 93 -1.03 -0.80 24.24
N VAL A 94 -0.88 -0.36 22.99
CA VAL A 94 -2.00 -0.11 22.07
C VAL A 94 -2.84 -1.38 21.88
N MET A 95 -2.20 -2.54 21.73
CA MET A 95 -2.90 -3.81 21.59
C MET A 95 -3.72 -4.20 22.82
N ASN A 96 -3.32 -3.78 24.02
CA ASN A 96 -4.03 -4.13 25.26
C ASN A 96 -5.10 -3.09 25.63
N ASP A 97 -5.04 -1.88 25.07
CA ASP A 97 -6.02 -0.82 25.31
C ASP A 97 -7.14 -0.84 24.26
N HIS A 98 -8.05 -1.79 24.43
CA HIS A 98 -9.25 -1.91 23.59
C HIS A 98 -10.28 -0.79 23.80
N SER A 99 -10.10 0.03 24.84
CA SER A 99 -11.03 1.13 25.15
C SER A 99 -10.73 2.36 24.31
N SER A 100 -9.45 2.63 24.06
CA SER A 100 -8.99 3.75 23.23
C SER A 100 -8.73 3.33 21.78
N PHE A 101 -8.33 2.07 21.55
CA PHE A 101 -7.99 1.55 20.21
C PHE A 101 -8.92 0.41 19.82
N SER A 102 -9.69 0.62 18.75
CA SER A 102 -10.64 -0.36 18.21
C SER A 102 -10.22 -0.84 16.84
N SER A 103 -10.35 -2.15 16.62
CA SER A 103 -10.21 -2.78 15.31
C SER A 103 -11.49 -2.68 14.46
N ASN A 104 -12.61 -2.28 15.06
CA ASN A 104 -13.82 -1.95 14.30
C ASN A 104 -13.65 -0.54 13.71
N PRO A 105 -13.99 -0.32 12.43
CA PRO A 105 -14.02 1.01 11.87
C PRO A 105 -14.92 1.87 12.76
N PHE A 106 -14.37 2.93 13.31
CA PHE A 106 -15.16 3.90 14.05
C PHE A 106 -16.15 4.56 13.08
N PRO A 107 -17.32 5.04 13.56
CA PRO A 107 -18.31 5.72 12.72
C PRO A 107 -17.79 7.01 12.05
N ASP A 108 -16.58 7.44 12.36
CA ASP A 108 -15.85 8.56 11.77
C ASP A 108 -14.76 8.13 10.76
N ASN A 109 -14.81 6.89 10.26
CA ASN A 109 -13.89 6.32 9.25
C ASN A 109 -12.42 6.16 9.68
N ARG A 110 -12.08 6.30 10.97
CA ARG A 110 -10.72 5.99 11.44
C ARG A 110 -10.50 4.47 11.42
N LEU A 111 -9.49 4.01 10.67
CA LEU A 111 -9.04 2.62 10.62
C LEU A 111 -7.78 2.44 11.45
N VAL A 112 -7.80 1.54 12.44
CA VAL A 112 -6.60 1.12 13.17
C VAL A 112 -6.24 -0.30 12.72
N ALA A 113 -5.29 -0.41 11.79
CA ALA A 113 -4.75 -1.70 11.37
C ALA A 113 -3.59 -2.10 12.29
N LEU A 114 -3.87 -2.91 13.31
CA LEU A 114 -2.82 -3.48 14.16
C LEU A 114 -2.19 -4.68 13.46
N ASN A 115 -0.88 -4.66 13.22
CA ASN A 115 -0.12 -5.75 12.57
C ASN A 115 0.00 -7.04 13.44
N THR A 116 -0.89 -7.18 14.42
CA THR A 116 -0.85 -8.21 15.47
C THR A 116 -2.22 -8.85 15.70
N MET A 117 -3.11 -8.75 14.73
CA MET A 117 -4.38 -9.47 14.77
C MET A 117 -4.16 -10.97 14.57
N THR A 118 -5.05 -11.79 15.14
CA THR A 118 -5.11 -13.21 14.77
C THR A 118 -5.33 -13.35 13.26
N LYS A 119 -4.86 -14.46 12.66
CA LYS A 119 -5.06 -14.71 11.21
C LYS A 119 -6.54 -14.58 10.79
N ALA A 120 -7.47 -14.94 11.68
CA ALA A 120 -8.90 -14.83 11.44
C ALA A 120 -9.36 -13.37 11.34
N ASP A 121 -8.93 -12.52 12.26
CA ASP A 121 -9.30 -11.10 12.28
C ASP A 121 -8.57 -10.31 11.19
N HIS A 122 -7.30 -10.63 10.93
CA HIS A 122 -6.56 -10.09 9.80
C HIS A 122 -7.26 -10.39 8.46
N SER A 123 -7.81 -11.60 8.31
CA SER A 123 -8.55 -12.01 7.10
C SER A 123 -9.91 -11.30 6.95
N ARG A 124 -10.54 -10.88 8.06
CA ARG A 124 -11.78 -10.09 8.03
C ARG A 124 -11.49 -8.65 7.62
N VAL A 125 -10.47 -8.05 8.23
CA VAL A 125 -10.00 -6.70 7.92
C VAL A 125 -9.55 -6.62 6.46
N LEU A 126 -8.71 -7.56 5.99
CA LEU A 126 -8.33 -7.66 4.57
C LEU A 126 -9.54 -7.66 3.63
N ARG A 127 -10.62 -8.36 3.99
CA ARG A 127 -11.84 -8.43 3.16
C ARG A 127 -12.55 -7.09 2.99
N HIS A 128 -12.41 -6.18 3.97
CA HIS A 128 -12.99 -4.85 3.93
C HIS A 128 -12.05 -3.81 3.32
N ILE A 129 -10.73 -3.95 3.51
CA ILE A 129 -9.79 -3.00 2.91
C ILE A 129 -9.45 -3.37 1.45
N HIS A 130 -9.62 -4.62 1.03
CA HIS A 130 -9.36 -5.03 -0.36
C HIS A 130 -10.23 -4.30 -1.38
N SER A 131 -11.45 -3.86 -1.01
CA SER A 131 -12.27 -3.01 -1.89
C SER A 131 -11.73 -1.58 -2.02
N TYR A 132 -10.98 -1.09 -1.03
CA TYR A 132 -10.32 0.21 -1.07
C TYR A 132 -9.01 0.20 -1.88
N TYR A 133 -8.27 -0.92 -1.87
CA TYR A 133 -6.99 -1.06 -2.61
C TYR A 133 -7.14 -1.51 -4.08
N MET A 134 -8.35 -1.85 -4.53
CA MET A 134 -8.63 -2.32 -5.90
C MET A 134 -9.33 -1.27 -6.79
N GLN A 135 -9.48 -0.04 -6.29
CA GLN A 135 -9.80 1.14 -7.11
C GLN A 135 -8.50 1.76 -7.63
#